data_AF-A0AAD2G3Z7-F1
#
_entry.id   AF-A0AAD2G3Z7-F1
#
_cell.length_a   1.000
_cell.length_b   1.000
_cell.length_c   1.000
_cell.angle_alpha   90.00
_cell.angle_beta   90.00
_cell.angle_gamma   90.00
#
_symmetry.space_group_name_H-M   'P 1'
#
loop_
_entity.id
_entity.type
_entity.pdbx_description
1 polymer ?
#
loop_
_entity_poly.entity_id
_entity_poly.type
_entity_poly.pdbx_seq_one_letter_code
_entity_poly.pdbx_strand_id
1 'polypeptide(L)'
;MNHHDDSSAIELNDCGLSSLLHHNYEEATCLFRDALYMIKQDIAHQHQQLPHMEEQAGNLQDESIVDLEFYEPCDFKDHMICKTAISIKRAAMMGSHKITSVVIYNLAITTHLWALQNGSIEKLKKALHLYKISSQTQGVHESSVAMSILNNTASIHFILGNRKEAIEILRQLWAVMTYCGKPESTSKNHYEKSWQVCQRNVVTLLMAPPSTACAA
;
A
#
# COMPACT_ATOMS: atom_id res chain seq x y z
N MET A 1 32.29 -6.34 6.18
CA MET A 1 31.58 -5.11 5.75
C MET A 1 30.87 -5.43 4.45
N ASN A 2 29.59 -5.79 4.50
CA ASN A 2 28.73 -5.96 3.32
C ASN A 2 27.44 -5.18 3.60
N HIS A 3 27.29 -4.03 2.96
CA HIS A 3 26.17 -3.08 3.14
C HIS A 3 25.37 -2.91 1.84
N HIS A 4 25.32 -3.92 0.95
CA HIS A 4 24.90 -3.67 -0.45
C HIS A 4 23.54 -4.21 -0.93
N ASP A 5 22.71 -4.84 -0.10
CA ASP A 5 21.46 -5.45 -0.60
C ASP A 5 20.22 -4.52 -0.50
N ASP A 6 20.02 -3.78 0.59
CA ASP A 6 18.87 -2.86 0.70
C ASP A 6 18.96 -1.63 -0.22
N SER A 7 20.17 -1.24 -0.67
CA SER A 7 20.38 0.00 -1.46
C SER A 7 19.65 -0.05 -2.81
N SER A 8 19.63 -1.22 -3.46
CA SER A 8 19.02 -1.34 -4.79
C SER A 8 17.49 -1.31 -4.74
N ALA A 9 16.86 -1.86 -3.70
CA ALA A 9 15.41 -1.74 -3.51
C ALA A 9 14.99 -0.30 -3.16
N ILE A 10 15.80 0.43 -2.39
CA ILE A 10 15.60 1.86 -2.09
C ILE A 10 15.69 2.68 -3.38
N GLU A 11 16.74 2.48 -4.16
CA GLU A 11 16.94 3.18 -5.44
C GLU A 11 15.79 2.94 -6.42
N LEU A 12 15.33 1.70 -6.56
CA LEU A 12 14.17 1.37 -7.39
C LEU A 12 12.88 2.02 -6.88
N ASN A 13 12.68 2.07 -5.56
CA ASN A 13 11.55 2.78 -4.97
C ASN A 13 11.59 4.28 -5.26
N ASP A 14 12.75 4.91 -5.16
CA ASP A 14 12.90 6.35 -5.39
C ASP A 14 12.72 6.69 -6.88
N CYS A 15 13.27 5.87 -7.78
CA CYS A 15 13.01 5.95 -9.21
C CYS A 15 11.52 5.78 -9.51
N GLY A 16 10.86 4.78 -8.90
CA GLY A 16 9.43 4.55 -9.05
C GLY A 16 8.60 5.75 -8.59
N LEU A 17 9.00 6.40 -7.49
CA LEU A 17 8.35 7.60 -6.99
C LEU A 17 8.50 8.77 -7.97
N SER A 18 9.69 8.91 -8.59
CA SER A 18 9.90 9.91 -9.65
C SER A 18 8.97 9.68 -10.84
N SER A 19 8.88 8.45 -11.37
CA SER A 19 7.96 8.12 -12.47
C SER A 19 6.49 8.35 -12.09
N LEU A 20 6.10 8.03 -10.85
CA LEU A 20 4.76 8.30 -10.33
C LEU A 20 4.41 9.79 -10.34
N LEU A 21 5.35 10.65 -9.93
CA LEU A 21 5.17 12.11 -9.93
C LEU A 21 5.05 12.70 -11.34
N HIS A 22 5.58 12.02 -12.34
CA HIS A 22 5.43 12.37 -13.76
C HIS A 22 4.22 11.69 -14.44
N HIS A 23 3.36 11.01 -13.66
CA HIS A 23 2.20 10.27 -14.16
C HIS A 23 2.55 9.08 -15.09
N ASN A 24 3.81 8.63 -15.08
CA ASN A 24 4.26 7.44 -15.80
C ASN A 24 3.93 6.18 -14.97
N TYR A 25 2.64 5.90 -14.79
CA TYR A 25 2.18 4.87 -13.88
C TYR A 25 2.63 3.45 -14.24
N GLU A 26 2.82 3.15 -15.52
CA GLU A 26 3.28 1.84 -15.99
C GLU A 26 4.74 1.61 -15.62
N GLU A 27 5.60 2.59 -15.90
CA GLU A 27 7.01 2.58 -15.50
C GLU A 27 7.15 2.52 -13.97
N ALA A 28 6.40 3.36 -13.24
CA ALA A 28 6.37 3.33 -11.78
C ALA A 28 5.95 1.96 -11.24
N THR A 29 4.95 1.32 -11.86
CA THR A 29 4.51 -0.04 -11.48
C THR A 29 5.62 -1.06 -11.66
N CYS A 30 6.36 -1.00 -12.78
CA CYS A 30 7.51 -1.88 -13.00
C CYS A 30 8.59 -1.66 -11.93
N LEU A 31 8.97 -0.42 -11.66
CA LEU A 31 10.02 -0.08 -10.68
C LEU A 31 9.65 -0.55 -9.27
N PHE A 32 8.41 -0.34 -8.81
CA PHE A 32 7.98 -0.83 -7.50
C PHE A 32 7.88 -2.35 -7.44
N ARG A 33 7.50 -3.02 -8.54
CA ARG A 33 7.49 -4.48 -8.60
C ARG A 33 8.90 -5.04 -8.49
N ASP A 34 9.85 -4.43 -9.19
CA ASP A 34 11.24 -4.87 -9.19
C ASP A 34 11.87 -4.61 -7.81
N ALA A 35 11.54 -3.48 -7.15
CA ALA A 35 11.92 -3.24 -5.75
C ALA A 35 11.40 -4.33 -4.80
N LEU A 36 10.13 -4.73 -4.94
CA LEU A 36 9.56 -5.85 -4.15
C LEU A 36 10.27 -7.17 -4.44
N TYR A 37 10.68 -7.40 -5.68
CA TYR A 37 11.43 -8.59 -6.05
C TYR A 37 12.79 -8.64 -5.35
N MET A 38 13.53 -7.52 -5.32
CA MET A 38 14.80 -7.45 -4.59
C MET A 38 14.61 -7.71 -3.10
N ILE A 39 13.64 -7.04 -2.48
CA ILE A 39 13.29 -7.28 -1.06
C ILE A 39 12.99 -8.76 -0.80
N LYS A 40 12.25 -9.41 -1.71
CA LYS A 40 11.94 -10.85 -1.60
C LYS A 40 13.21 -11.70 -1.66
N GLN A 41 14.16 -11.37 -2.54
CA GLN A 41 15.43 -12.10 -2.64
C GLN A 41 16.28 -11.93 -1.38
N ASP A 42 16.38 -10.71 -0.85
CA ASP A 42 17.14 -10.41 0.36
C ASP A 42 16.61 -11.17 1.56
N ILE A 43 15.29 -11.17 1.73
CA ILE A 43 14.58 -11.96 2.72
C ILE A 43 14.93 -13.45 2.59
N ALA A 44 14.85 -14.01 1.39
CA ALA A 44 15.13 -15.42 1.16
C ALA A 44 16.58 -15.78 1.49
N HIS A 45 17.53 -14.91 1.15
CA HIS A 45 18.94 -15.09 1.47
C HIS A 45 19.21 -15.00 2.98
N GLN A 46 18.58 -14.05 3.69
CA GLN A 46 18.68 -13.95 5.14
C GLN A 46 18.10 -15.18 5.86
N HIS A 47 16.97 -15.71 5.38
CA HIS A 47 16.37 -16.93 5.95
C HIS A 47 17.22 -18.19 5.70
N GLN A 48 17.91 -18.31 4.56
CA GLN A 48 18.84 -19.42 4.32
C GLN A 48 20.04 -19.44 5.28
N GLN A 49 20.38 -18.33 5.92
CA GLN A 49 21.49 -18.24 6.87
C GLN A 49 21.08 -18.50 8.34
N LEU A 50 19.80 -18.76 8.63
CA LEU A 50 19.27 -18.99 9.99
C LEU A 50 18.53 -20.33 10.11
N PRO A 51 19.20 -21.44 10.51
CA PRO A 51 18.62 -22.78 10.53
C PRO A 51 17.59 -23.06 11.65
N HIS A 52 17.06 -22.03 12.32
CA HIS A 52 16.18 -22.19 13.50
C HIS A 52 14.85 -21.40 13.44
N MET A 53 14.53 -20.73 12.33
CA MET A 53 13.30 -19.90 12.23
C MET A 53 12.11 -20.58 11.52
N GLU A 54 12.33 -21.63 10.73
CA GLU A 54 11.25 -22.29 9.98
C GLU A 54 10.20 -22.96 10.89
N GLU A 55 10.61 -23.42 12.08
CA GLU A 55 9.72 -24.08 13.05
C GLU A 55 8.71 -23.11 13.71
N GLN A 56 9.01 -21.80 13.74
CA GLN A 56 8.10 -20.79 14.32
C GLN A 56 7.06 -20.24 13.33
N ALA A 57 7.27 -20.42 12.02
CA ALA A 57 6.33 -19.99 10.98
C ALA A 57 5.15 -20.96 10.79
N GLY A 58 5.25 -22.19 11.29
CA GLY A 58 4.28 -23.28 11.10
C GLY A 58 2.93 -23.14 11.81
N ASN A 59 2.73 -22.12 12.65
CA ASN A 59 1.51 -21.99 13.49
C ASN A 59 0.50 -20.93 13.04
N LEU A 60 0.70 -20.27 11.89
CA LEU A 60 -0.31 -19.36 11.32
C LEU A 60 -1.09 -20.08 10.21
N GLN A 61 -2.08 -20.89 10.62
CA GLN A 61 -3.07 -21.47 9.72
C GLN A 61 -3.89 -20.36 9.04
N ASP A 62 -3.50 -20.01 7.82
CA ASP A 62 -4.38 -19.36 6.85
C ASP A 62 -4.08 -19.99 5.48
N GLU A 63 -5.03 -20.79 5.00
CA GLU A 63 -4.93 -21.78 3.91
C GLU A 63 -4.68 -21.15 2.52
N SER A 64 -3.51 -20.56 2.32
CA SER A 64 -3.06 -20.10 0.99
C SER A 64 -1.54 -20.23 0.84
N ILE A 65 -1.05 -21.46 0.99
CA ILE A 65 0.36 -21.81 0.75
C ILE A 65 0.42 -22.81 -0.40
N VAL A 66 0.61 -22.32 -1.63
CA VAL A 66 1.35 -22.88 -2.79
C VAL A 66 1.17 -21.85 -3.93
N ASP A 67 2.15 -21.36 -4.71
CA ASP A 67 3.45 -21.86 -5.13
C ASP A 67 4.49 -20.73 -5.18
N LEU A 68 5.70 -21.08 -4.75
CA LEU A 68 6.95 -20.47 -5.17
C LEU A 68 7.31 -21.10 -6.52
N GLU A 69 6.97 -20.51 -7.66
CA GLU A 69 7.64 -20.92 -8.92
C GLU A 69 7.45 -19.94 -10.09
N PHE A 70 8.59 -19.65 -10.73
CA PHE A 70 8.86 -18.94 -12.00
C PHE A 70 8.58 -17.43 -12.12
N TYR A 71 9.67 -16.70 -12.37
CA TYR A 71 9.74 -15.27 -12.71
C TYR A 71 9.90 -15.13 -14.23
N GLU A 72 9.00 -14.39 -14.88
CA GLU A 72 9.22 -13.81 -16.21
C GLU A 72 8.99 -12.29 -16.15
N PRO A 73 9.93 -11.45 -16.66
CA PRO A 73 9.78 -10.00 -16.63
C PRO A 73 8.78 -9.48 -17.68
N CYS A 74 8.08 -8.41 -17.28
CA CYS A 74 7.32 -7.47 -18.12
C CYS A 74 6.10 -7.94 -18.92
N ASP A 75 5.64 -9.18 -18.79
CA ASP A 75 4.33 -9.56 -19.33
C ASP A 75 3.61 -10.57 -18.42
N PHE A 76 2.94 -10.16 -17.32
CA PHE A 76 1.99 -11.08 -16.67
C PHE A 76 0.93 -10.44 -15.74
N LYS A 77 -0.22 -11.12 -15.72
CA LYS A 77 -1.52 -10.78 -15.11
C LYS A 77 -1.46 -10.35 -13.64
N ASP A 78 -2.31 -9.36 -13.35
CA ASP A 78 -2.51 -8.65 -12.09
C ASP A 78 -2.58 -9.50 -10.79
N HIS A 79 -2.85 -10.81 -10.85
CA HIS A 79 -2.98 -11.70 -9.70
C HIS A 79 -1.65 -12.01 -8.98
N MET A 80 -0.51 -11.98 -9.67
CA MET A 80 0.78 -12.36 -9.07
C MET A 80 1.30 -11.33 -8.06
N ILE A 81 0.98 -10.04 -8.28
CA ILE A 81 1.47 -8.93 -7.46
C ILE A 81 0.95 -8.98 -6.01
N CYS A 82 -0.32 -9.33 -5.81
CA CYS A 82 -0.90 -9.46 -4.47
C CYS A 82 -0.29 -10.64 -3.70
N LYS A 83 -0.07 -11.78 -4.37
CA LYS A 83 0.59 -12.95 -3.78
C LYS A 83 2.05 -12.64 -3.37
N THR A 84 2.78 -11.91 -4.20
CA THR A 84 4.14 -11.44 -3.88
C THR A 84 4.14 -10.49 -2.69
N ALA A 85 3.23 -9.52 -2.64
CA ALA A 85 3.14 -8.59 -1.51
C ALA A 85 2.77 -9.30 -0.18
N ILE A 86 1.91 -10.33 -0.20
CA ILE A 86 1.57 -11.14 0.98
C ILE A 86 2.78 -11.99 1.45
N SER A 87 3.50 -12.62 0.52
CA SER A 87 4.67 -13.44 0.88
C SER A 87 5.80 -12.59 1.47
N ILE A 88 6.07 -11.42 0.89
CA ILE A 88 7.03 -10.45 1.42
C ILE A 88 6.56 -9.94 2.79
N LYS A 89 5.27 -9.62 2.97
CA LYS A 89 4.71 -9.22 4.27
C LYS A 89 5.04 -10.26 5.35
N ARG A 90 4.74 -11.53 5.09
CA ARG A 90 4.90 -12.59 6.09
C ARG A 90 6.36 -12.74 6.53
N ALA A 91 7.28 -12.63 5.59
CA ALA A 91 8.69 -12.75 5.88
C ALA A 91 9.29 -11.47 6.50
N ALA A 92 8.82 -10.28 6.11
CA ALA A 92 9.14 -9.00 6.74
C ALA A 92 8.53 -8.85 8.16
N MET A 93 7.57 -9.68 8.57
CA MET A 93 7.14 -9.74 9.98
C MET A 93 8.14 -10.50 10.86
N MET A 94 9.06 -11.26 10.26
CA MET A 94 10.12 -12.01 10.95
C MET A 94 11.50 -11.33 10.85
N GLY A 95 11.63 -10.20 10.14
CA GLY A 95 12.90 -9.47 9.90
C GLY A 95 12.70 -7.99 9.58
N SER A 96 13.74 -7.16 9.75
CA SER A 96 13.64 -5.68 9.75
C SER A 96 13.55 -5.00 8.37
N HIS A 97 12.66 -5.42 7.46
CA HIS A 97 12.55 -4.79 6.13
C HIS A 97 11.55 -3.63 6.12
N LYS A 98 11.93 -2.51 6.76
CA LYS A 98 11.11 -1.29 6.91
C LYS A 98 10.60 -0.74 5.56
N ILE A 99 11.36 -0.89 4.49
CA ILE A 99 11.00 -0.36 3.17
C ILE A 99 9.87 -1.13 2.48
N THR A 100 9.63 -2.41 2.85
CA THR A 100 8.57 -3.26 2.30
C THR A 100 7.23 -2.54 2.24
N SER A 101 6.79 -1.98 3.36
CA SER A 101 5.47 -1.35 3.43
C SER A 101 5.39 -0.08 2.57
N VAL A 102 6.48 0.68 2.48
CA VAL A 102 6.57 1.89 1.64
C VAL A 102 6.45 1.52 0.17
N VAL A 103 7.15 0.47 -0.28
CA VAL A 103 7.07 0.02 -1.68
C VAL A 103 5.68 -0.52 -2.01
N ILE A 104 5.07 -1.31 -1.11
CA ILE A 104 3.70 -1.81 -1.31
C ILE A 104 2.69 -0.65 -1.34
N TYR A 105 2.86 0.35 -0.48
CA TYR A 105 2.04 1.56 -0.49
C TYR A 105 2.18 2.31 -1.83
N ASN A 106 3.40 2.51 -2.30
CA ASN A 106 3.69 3.20 -3.54
C ASN A 106 3.13 2.44 -4.76
N LEU A 107 3.18 1.12 -4.74
CA LEU A 107 2.52 0.28 -5.73
C LEU A 107 1.00 0.40 -5.66
N ALA A 108 0.42 0.49 -4.46
CA ALA A 108 -1.02 0.66 -4.26
C ALA A 108 -1.52 2.00 -4.82
N ILE A 109 -0.83 3.11 -4.55
CA ILE A 109 -1.20 4.44 -5.07
C ILE A 109 -1.02 4.52 -6.58
N THR A 110 0.05 3.94 -7.14
CA THR A 110 0.27 3.89 -8.59
C THR A 110 -0.85 3.10 -9.28
N THR A 111 -1.19 1.93 -8.74
CA THR A 111 -2.29 1.11 -9.24
C THR A 111 -3.63 1.85 -9.16
N HIS A 112 -3.87 2.57 -8.05
CA HIS A 112 -5.08 3.37 -7.86
C HIS A 112 -5.17 4.49 -8.91
N LEU A 113 -4.12 5.29 -9.07
CA LEU A 113 -4.13 6.43 -10.00
C LEU A 113 -4.24 5.99 -11.46
N TRP A 114 -3.55 4.91 -11.85
CA TRP A 114 -3.73 4.31 -13.17
C TRP A 114 -5.18 3.88 -13.38
N ALA A 115 -5.80 3.26 -12.37
CA ALA A 115 -7.17 2.79 -12.45
C ALA A 115 -8.18 3.95 -12.59
N LEU A 116 -7.93 5.08 -11.92
CA LEU A 116 -8.73 6.29 -12.10
C LEU A 116 -8.58 6.87 -13.51
N GLN A 117 -7.36 6.95 -14.04
CA GLN A 117 -7.11 7.46 -15.38
C GLN A 117 -7.75 6.61 -16.49
N ASN A 118 -7.78 5.29 -16.30
CA ASN A 118 -8.24 4.34 -17.31
C ASN A 118 -9.63 3.73 -17.03
N GLY A 119 -10.30 4.15 -15.94
CA GLY A 119 -11.63 3.64 -15.57
C GLY A 119 -11.67 2.15 -15.19
N SER A 120 -10.57 1.58 -14.66
CA SER A 120 -10.47 0.14 -14.40
C SER A 120 -10.92 -0.26 -13.00
N ILE A 121 -12.15 -0.78 -12.89
CA ILE A 121 -12.72 -1.31 -11.64
C ILE A 121 -11.85 -2.44 -11.05
N GLU A 122 -11.33 -3.33 -11.89
CA GLU A 122 -10.50 -4.46 -11.42
C GLU A 122 -9.21 -3.99 -10.77
N LYS A 123 -8.56 -2.96 -11.32
CA LYS A 123 -7.37 -2.37 -10.68
C LYS A 123 -7.70 -1.54 -9.45
N LEU A 124 -8.90 -0.95 -9.34
CA LEU A 124 -9.36 -0.35 -8.08
C LEU A 124 -9.47 -1.40 -6.96
N LYS A 125 -10.05 -2.57 -7.24
CA LYS A 125 -10.10 -3.70 -6.29
C LYS A 125 -8.69 -4.18 -5.92
N LYS A 126 -7.77 -4.22 -6.89
CA LYS A 126 -6.38 -4.57 -6.65
C LYS A 126 -5.67 -3.55 -5.74
N ALA A 127 -5.86 -2.26 -5.98
CA ALA A 127 -5.32 -1.20 -5.14
C ALA A 127 -5.84 -1.31 -3.70
N LEU A 128 -7.13 -1.59 -3.50
CA LEU A 128 -7.72 -1.90 -2.19
C LEU A 128 -6.98 -3.04 -1.47
N HIS A 129 -6.69 -4.12 -2.19
CA HIS A 129 -5.96 -5.25 -1.62
C HIS A 129 -4.52 -4.87 -1.22
N LEU A 130 -3.82 -4.10 -2.06
CA LEU A 130 -2.47 -3.63 -1.76
C LEU A 130 -2.43 -2.66 -0.57
N TYR A 131 -3.40 -1.75 -0.46
CA TYR A 131 -3.55 -0.89 0.72
C TYR A 131 -3.75 -1.69 2.00
N LYS A 132 -4.58 -2.74 1.95
CA LYS A 132 -4.77 -3.66 3.08
C LYS A 132 -3.49 -4.40 3.46
N ILE A 133 -2.68 -4.82 2.49
CA ILE A 133 -1.40 -5.46 2.79
C ILE A 133 -0.43 -4.45 3.41
N SER A 134 -0.30 -3.26 2.81
CA SER A 134 0.59 -2.19 3.29
C SER A 134 0.27 -1.75 4.72
N SER A 135 -1.01 -1.66 5.09
CA SER A 135 -1.40 -1.32 6.47
C SER A 135 -1.10 -2.42 7.48
N GLN A 136 -0.99 -3.67 7.03
CA GLN A 136 -0.68 -4.82 7.88
C GLN A 136 0.82 -5.15 7.94
N THR A 137 1.65 -4.56 7.08
CA THR A 137 3.10 -4.78 7.05
C THR A 137 3.88 -3.87 8.00
N GLN A 138 3.23 -2.92 8.69
CA GLN A 138 3.93 -2.02 9.60
C GLN A 138 3.59 -2.24 11.07
N GLY A 139 4.66 -2.36 11.86
CA GLY A 139 4.68 -1.83 13.22
C GLY A 139 4.83 -0.31 13.15
N VAL A 140 3.81 0.40 13.63
CA VAL A 140 3.79 1.85 13.93
C VAL A 140 4.18 2.76 12.75
N HIS A 141 3.22 3.06 11.88
CA HIS A 141 3.36 4.09 10.84
C HIS A 141 3.53 5.50 11.45
N GLU A 142 4.36 6.32 10.80
CA GLU A 142 4.14 7.77 10.76
C GLU A 142 2.68 8.04 10.38
N SER A 143 1.98 8.85 11.19
CA SER A 143 0.55 9.14 11.03
C SER A 143 0.13 9.57 9.62
N SER A 144 1.06 10.15 8.85
CA SER A 144 0.91 10.59 7.46
C SER A 144 0.49 9.48 6.49
N VAL A 145 1.15 8.32 6.54
CA VAL A 145 0.89 7.20 5.62
C VAL A 145 -0.39 6.49 6.00
N ALA A 146 -0.64 6.29 7.29
CA ALA A 146 -1.89 5.70 7.78
C ALA A 146 -3.11 6.52 7.35
N MET A 147 -3.07 7.84 7.48
CA MET A 147 -4.14 8.72 7.00
C MET A 147 -4.33 8.61 5.48
N SER A 148 -3.23 8.57 4.72
CA SER A 148 -3.29 8.45 3.26
C SER A 148 -3.89 7.12 2.81
N ILE A 149 -3.54 6.02 3.47
CA ILE A 149 -4.13 4.69 3.22
C ILE A 149 -5.63 4.72 3.48
N LEU A 150 -6.07 5.21 4.65
CA LEU A 150 -7.49 5.29 4.99
C LEU A 150 -8.26 6.17 3.99
N ASN A 151 -7.72 7.34 3.65
CA ASN A 151 -8.32 8.25 2.69
C ASN A 151 -8.50 7.61 1.29
N ASN A 152 -7.45 6.96 0.79
CA ASN A 152 -7.47 6.33 -0.52
C ASN A 152 -8.41 5.11 -0.53
N THR A 153 -8.40 4.31 0.54
CA THR A 153 -9.30 3.16 0.71
C THR A 153 -10.76 3.61 0.71
N ALA A 154 -11.10 4.67 1.46
CA ALA A 154 -12.44 5.24 1.48
C ALA A 154 -12.88 5.76 0.10
N SER A 155 -11.98 6.45 -0.61
CA SER A 155 -12.23 6.94 -1.98
C SER A 155 -12.58 5.79 -2.93
N ILE A 156 -11.82 4.69 -2.87
CA ILE A 156 -12.09 3.53 -3.71
C ILE A 156 -13.45 2.90 -3.36
N HIS A 157 -13.76 2.70 -2.07
CA HIS A 157 -15.07 2.19 -1.67
C HIS A 157 -16.22 3.07 -2.15
N PHE A 158 -16.05 4.40 -2.12
CA PHE A 158 -17.04 5.32 -2.64
C PHE A 158 -17.26 5.14 -4.16
N ILE A 159 -16.18 5.05 -4.94
CA ILE A 159 -16.23 4.82 -6.39
C ILE A 159 -16.89 3.48 -6.73
N LEU A 160 -16.63 2.44 -5.93
CA LEU A 160 -17.23 1.11 -6.09
C LEU A 160 -18.69 1.03 -5.60
N GLY A 161 -19.27 2.12 -5.07
CA GLY A 161 -20.64 2.13 -4.55
C GLY A 161 -20.79 1.56 -3.12
N ASN A 162 -19.69 1.17 -2.48
CA ASN A 162 -19.64 0.63 -1.11
C ASN A 162 -19.70 1.77 -0.08
N ARG A 163 -20.81 2.50 -0.07
CA ARG A 163 -20.94 3.77 0.68
C ARG A 163 -20.83 3.59 2.19
N LYS A 164 -21.35 2.49 2.73
CA LYS A 164 -21.30 2.20 4.18
C LYS A 164 -19.85 2.01 4.64
N GLU A 165 -19.09 1.22 3.90
CA GLU A 165 -17.69 0.92 4.14
C GLU A 165 -16.85 2.19 4.01
N ALA A 166 -17.07 2.99 2.96
CA ALA A 166 -16.39 4.28 2.78
C ALA A 166 -16.60 5.22 3.97
N ILE A 167 -17.84 5.36 4.43
CA ILE A 167 -18.20 6.19 5.59
C ILE A 167 -17.49 5.72 6.85
N GLU A 168 -17.46 4.40 7.10
CA GLU A 168 -16.81 3.86 8.30
C GLU A 168 -15.30 4.11 8.28
N ILE A 169 -14.66 3.94 7.13
CA ILE A 169 -13.24 4.25 6.97
C ILE A 169 -12.97 5.75 7.15
N LEU A 170 -13.85 6.63 6.68
CA LEU A 170 -13.73 8.08 6.91
C LEU A 170 -13.88 8.46 8.38
N ARG A 171 -14.70 7.75 9.17
CA ARG A 171 -14.76 7.93 10.62
C ARG A 171 -13.45 7.53 11.30
N GLN A 172 -12.85 6.42 10.87
CA GLN A 172 -11.53 6.01 11.37
C GLN A 172 -10.46 7.05 11.01
N LEU A 173 -10.47 7.55 9.76
CA LEU A 173 -9.58 8.62 9.32
C LEU A 173 -9.75 9.88 10.19
N TRP A 174 -10.98 10.30 10.46
CA TRP A 174 -11.26 11.44 11.32
C TRP A 174 -10.72 11.25 12.74
N ALA A 175 -10.87 10.06 13.32
CA ALA A 175 -10.32 9.73 14.63
C ALA A 175 -8.79 9.82 14.64
N VAL A 176 -8.11 9.26 13.62
CA VAL A 176 -6.65 9.35 13.49
C VAL A 176 -6.20 10.80 13.32
N MET A 177 -6.88 11.57 12.47
CA MET A 177 -6.60 13.00 12.29
C MET A 177 -6.70 13.74 13.62
N THR A 178 -7.81 13.57 14.34
CA THR A 178 -8.05 14.22 15.63
C THR A 178 -6.98 13.85 16.67
N TYR A 179 -6.57 12.58 16.71
CA TYR A 179 -5.53 12.11 17.63
C TYR A 179 -4.14 12.68 17.30
N CYS A 180 -3.77 12.73 16.02
CA CYS A 180 -2.44 13.18 15.60
C CYS A 180 -2.30 14.70 15.58
N GLY A 181 -3.43 15.43 15.57
CA GLY A 181 -3.46 16.88 15.49
C GLY A 181 -3.06 17.41 14.11
N LYS A 182 -3.37 18.68 13.87
CA LYS A 182 -2.88 19.38 12.69
C LYS A 182 -1.36 19.53 12.81
N PRO A 183 -0.58 19.32 11.75
CA PRO A 183 0.84 19.65 11.81
C PRO A 183 1.09 21.12 12.15
N GLU A 184 2.06 21.35 13.03
CA GLU A 184 2.64 22.68 13.19
C GLU A 184 3.26 23.12 11.86
N SER A 185 3.13 24.41 11.54
CA SER A 185 3.52 25.03 10.25
C SER A 185 4.99 24.86 9.86
N THR A 186 5.81 24.31 10.75
CA THR A 186 7.23 23.97 10.59
C THR A 186 7.45 22.58 9.98
N SER A 187 6.42 21.71 9.91
CA SER A 187 6.54 20.37 9.36
C SER A 187 6.37 20.36 7.82
N LYS A 188 7.30 19.66 7.15
CA LYS A 188 7.40 19.42 5.69
C LYS A 188 6.07 19.55 4.92
N ASN A 189 6.08 20.41 3.90
CA ASN A 189 5.00 20.78 2.98
C ASN A 189 4.09 19.62 2.47
N HIS A 190 4.57 18.38 2.48
CA HIS A 190 3.81 17.19 2.08
C HIS A 190 2.78 16.73 3.11
N TYR A 191 3.07 16.80 4.42
CA TYR A 191 2.15 16.31 5.45
C TYR A 191 0.93 17.22 5.61
N GLU A 192 1.12 18.54 5.54
CA GLU A 192 0.01 19.52 5.53
C GLU A 192 -0.89 19.34 4.29
N LYS A 193 -0.33 19.07 3.10
CA LYS A 193 -1.12 18.78 1.90
C LYS A 193 -1.94 17.51 2.04
N SER A 194 -1.32 16.42 2.52
CA SER A 194 -2.05 15.16 2.78
C SER A 194 -3.16 15.35 3.81
N TRP A 195 -2.90 16.11 4.88
CA TRP A 195 -3.89 16.46 5.89
C TRP A 195 -5.08 17.22 5.29
N GLN A 196 -4.83 18.25 4.47
CA GLN A 196 -5.89 19.04 3.83
C GLN A 196 -6.75 18.21 2.87
N VAL A 197 -6.13 17.30 2.10
CA VAL A 197 -6.87 16.37 1.23
C VAL A 197 -7.75 15.43 2.04
N CYS A 198 -7.22 14.85 3.12
CA CYS A 198 -7.98 13.99 4.02
C CYS A 198 -9.14 14.75 4.65
N GLN A 199 -8.90 15.99 5.13
CA GLN A 199 -9.93 16.84 5.73
C GLN A 199 -11.06 17.12 4.74
N ARG A 200 -10.71 17.49 3.50
CA ARG A 200 -11.70 17.73 2.44
C ARG A 200 -12.56 16.50 2.20
N ASN A 201 -11.93 15.33 2.04
CA ASN A 201 -12.66 14.10 1.75
C ASN A 201 -13.56 13.66 2.92
N VAL A 202 -13.11 13.82 4.17
CA VAL A 202 -13.98 13.59 5.33
C VAL A 202 -15.18 14.54 5.29
N VAL A 203 -14.97 15.84 5.14
CA VAL A 203 -16.07 16.82 5.11
C VAL A 203 -17.03 16.54 3.95
N THR A 204 -16.52 16.32 2.74
CA THR A 204 -17.35 16.14 1.54
C THR A 204 -18.10 14.81 1.55
N LEU A 205 -17.49 13.71 1.98
CA LEU A 205 -18.07 12.37 1.82
C LEU A 205 -18.79 11.88 3.08
N LEU A 206 -18.37 12.32 4.28
CA LEU A 206 -19.01 11.96 5.54
C LEU A 206 -20.18 12.90 5.87
N MET A 207 -20.05 14.20 5.58
CA MET A 207 -21.06 15.21 5.93
C MET A 207 -21.98 15.59 4.78
N ALA A 208 -21.84 14.94 3.60
CA ALA A 208 -22.81 15.11 2.54
C ALA A 208 -24.18 14.58 3.00
N PRO A 209 -25.27 15.35 2.83
CA PRO A 209 -26.60 14.86 3.14
C PRO A 209 -26.88 13.57 2.33
N PRO A 210 -27.64 12.60 2.88
CA PRO A 210 -28.07 11.46 2.11
C PRO A 210 -28.81 11.98 0.87
N SER A 211 -28.34 11.59 -0.32
CA SER A 211 -28.97 12.04 -1.56
C SER A 211 -30.42 11.60 -1.54
N THR A 212 -31.34 12.55 -1.65
CA THR A 212 -32.77 12.34 -1.86
C THR A 212 -33.01 11.80 -3.27
N ALA A 213 -32.56 10.57 -3.52
CA ALA A 213 -32.72 9.87 -4.78
C ALA A 213 -33.31 8.48 -4.52
N CYS A 214 -34.60 8.47 -4.18
CA CYS A 214 -35.62 7.53 -4.65
C CYS A 214 -36.89 7.71 -3.81
N ALA A 215 -37.66 8.74 -4.16
CA ALA A 215 -39.10 8.80 -3.90
C ALA A 215 -39.73 9.43 -5.16
N ALA A 216 -39.88 8.60 -6.19
CA ALA A 216 -40.73 8.84 -7.35
C ALA A 216 -41.14 7.47 -7.90
#